data_AF-A0A7X0AGK1-F1
#
_entry.id   AF-A0A7X0AGK1-F1
#
_cell.length_a   1.000
_cell.length_b   1.000
_cell.length_c   1.000
_cell.angle_alpha   90.00
_cell.angle_beta   90.00
_cell.angle_gamma   90.00
#
_symmetry.space_group_name_H-M   'P 1'
#
loop_
_entity.id
_entity.type
_entity.pdbx_description
1 polymer ?
#
loop_
_entity_poly.entity_id
_entity_poly.type
_entity_poly.pdbx_seq_one_letter_code
_entity_poly.pdbx_strand_id
1 'polypeptide(L)'
;MNILTFKGYEGTAELDMERGVCRGKILFIEDLVTYEADSPSQLQAVFEEAVGDYLETCQRLGKEPNKPLRGQFNVRVPPAVHRAAWLRAVTDQVSLNEVVVRAMDCYLNVRADVMVNVKVTSEDSSLDLRTVLASTAGVAEWSSQRVN
;
A
#
# COMPACT_ATOMS: atom_id res chain seq x y z
N MET A 1 -2.27 0.81 16.74
CA MET A 1 -2.36 -0.58 16.25
C MET A 1 -1.06 -0.89 15.53
N ASN A 2 -0.31 -1.86 16.02
CA ASN A 2 0.93 -2.31 15.37
C ASN A 2 0.69 -3.64 14.66
N ILE A 3 1.55 -3.95 13.69
CA ILE A 3 1.55 -5.26 13.02
C ILE A 3 2.76 -6.06 13.50
N LEU A 4 2.50 -7.30 13.90
CA LEU A 4 3.50 -8.31 14.21
C LEU A 4 3.74 -9.17 12.98
N THR A 5 4.97 -9.62 12.77
CA THR A 5 5.33 -10.43 11.60
C THR A 5 6.15 -11.64 12.02
N PHE A 6 5.76 -12.83 11.57
CA PHE A 6 6.50 -14.06 11.84
C PHE A 6 6.23 -15.12 10.77
N LYS A 7 7.29 -15.75 10.24
CA LYS A 7 7.21 -16.78 9.18
C LYS A 7 6.34 -16.38 7.96
N GLY A 8 6.28 -15.09 7.65
CA GLY A 8 5.45 -14.55 6.56
C GLY A 8 3.96 -14.39 6.90
N TYR A 9 3.56 -14.64 8.16
CA TYR A 9 2.26 -14.29 8.71
C TYR A 9 2.32 -12.91 9.36
N GLU A 10 1.20 -12.20 9.27
CA GLU A 10 1.02 -10.90 9.89
C GLU A 10 -0.04 -11.02 10.99
N GLY A 11 0.12 -10.29 12.08
CA GLY A 11 -0.76 -10.32 13.23
C GLY A 11 -1.06 -8.92 13.74
N THR A 12 -2.25 -8.70 14.26
CA THR A 12 -2.63 -7.43 14.88
C THR A 12 -2.11 -7.34 16.31
N ALA A 13 -1.74 -6.13 16.74
CA ALA A 13 -1.44 -5.84 18.14
C ALA A 13 -2.33 -4.68 18.61
N GLU A 14 -3.30 -5.01 19.45
CA GLU A 14 -4.28 -4.11 20.05
C GLU A 14 -4.17 -4.16 21.59
N LEU A 15 -4.38 -3.01 22.23
CA LEU A 15 -4.46 -2.89 23.68
C LEU A 15 -5.93 -2.89 24.09
N ASP A 16 -6.30 -3.82 24.96
CA ASP A 16 -7.62 -3.89 25.58
C ASP A 16 -7.55 -3.23 26.96
N MET A 17 -7.93 -1.96 27.02
CA MET A 17 -7.85 -1.15 28.26
C MET A 17 -8.88 -1.57 29.32
N GLU A 18 -9.95 -2.26 28.92
CA GLU A 18 -10.98 -2.73 29.87
C GLU A 18 -10.49 -3.96 30.64
N ARG A 19 -9.85 -4.89 29.92
CA ARG A 19 -9.30 -6.12 30.50
C ARG A 19 -7.84 -5.96 30.97
N GLY A 20 -7.16 -4.90 30.56
CA GLY A 20 -5.75 -4.67 30.88
C GLY A 20 -4.79 -5.61 30.15
N VAL A 21 -5.20 -6.18 29.02
CA VAL A 21 -4.42 -7.16 28.25
C VAL A 21 -4.12 -6.67 26.85
N CYS A 22 -3.07 -7.22 26.25
CA CYS A 22 -2.81 -7.08 24.83
C CYS A 22 -3.50 -8.22 24.09
N ARG A 23 -4.15 -7.93 22.97
CA ARG A 23 -4.81 -8.93 22.14
C ARG A 23 -4.42 -8.76 20.68
N GLY A 24 -4.56 -9.84 19.95
CA GLY A 24 -4.30 -9.86 18.53
C GLY A 24 -4.97 -11.02 17.83
N LYS A 25 -4.91 -10.97 16.51
CA LYS A 25 -5.35 -12.03 15.61
C LYS A 25 -4.40 -12.11 14.43
N ILE A 26 -4.20 -13.32 13.92
CA ILE A 26 -3.47 -13.56 12.68
C ILE A 26 -4.32 -13.00 11.53
N LEU A 27 -3.67 -12.25 10.65
CA LEU A 27 -4.25 -11.63 9.47
C LEU A 27 -4.07 -12.53 8.24
N PHE A 28 -4.98 -12.36 7.27
CA PHE A 28 -4.91 -12.97 5.95
C PHE A 28 -4.95 -14.50 5.92
N ILE A 29 -5.49 -15.11 6.98
CA ILE A 29 -5.88 -16.52 7.03
C ILE A 29 -7.41 -16.64 6.98
N GLU A 30 -7.92 -17.78 6.51
CA GLU A 30 -9.37 -18.07 6.50
C GLU A 30 -9.88 -18.43 7.89
N ASP A 31 -9.04 -19.07 8.71
CA ASP A 31 -9.37 -19.46 10.06
C ASP A 31 -9.26 -18.27 11.03
N LEU A 32 -10.05 -18.26 12.09
CA LEU A 32 -9.92 -17.25 13.15
C LEU A 32 -8.95 -17.75 14.21
N VAL A 33 -7.73 -17.21 14.21
CA VAL A 33 -6.72 -17.46 15.25
C VAL A 33 -6.45 -16.16 16.00
N THR A 34 -6.78 -16.16 17.29
CA THR A 34 -6.59 -15.04 18.21
C THR A 34 -5.59 -15.40 19.30
N TYR A 35 -4.87 -14.41 19.80
CA TYR A 35 -3.92 -14.54 20.90
C TYR A 35 -4.06 -13.37 21.85
N GLU A 36 -3.77 -13.59 23.12
CA GLU A 36 -3.77 -12.56 24.15
C GLU A 36 -2.54 -12.73 25.06
N ALA A 37 -2.05 -11.61 25.61
CA ALA A 37 -0.92 -11.57 26.52
C ALA A 37 -1.10 -10.46 27.55
N ASP A 38 -0.55 -10.65 28.75
CA ASP A 38 -0.66 -9.66 29.84
C ASP A 38 0.22 -8.42 29.61
N SER A 39 1.20 -8.52 28.71
CA SER A 39 2.09 -7.40 28.39
C SER A 39 2.43 -7.33 26.90
N PRO A 40 2.75 -6.13 26.39
CA PRO A 40 3.25 -5.97 25.03
C PRO A 40 4.53 -6.76 24.74
N SER A 41 5.37 -6.97 25.77
CA SER A 41 6.61 -7.73 25.65
C SER A 41 6.39 -9.23 25.45
N GLN A 42 5.27 -9.77 25.93
CA GLN A 42 4.90 -11.18 25.75
C GLN A 42 4.10 -11.42 24.48
N LEU A 43 3.41 -10.39 23.97
CA LEU A 43 2.51 -10.51 22.81
C LEU A 43 3.19 -11.09 21.57
N GLN A 44 4.46 -10.74 21.32
CA GLN A 44 5.24 -11.31 20.21
C GLN A 44 5.41 -12.82 20.37
N ALA A 45 5.76 -13.30 21.57
CA ALA A 45 5.97 -14.73 21.82
C ALA A 45 4.67 -15.53 21.64
N VAL A 46 3.55 -15.03 22.19
CA VAL A 46 2.23 -15.68 22.04
C VAL A 46 1.77 -15.66 20.58
N PHE A 47 2.10 -14.61 19.82
CA PHE A 47 1.85 -14.59 18.37
C PHE A 47 2.66 -15.66 17.62
N GLU A 48 3.94 -15.83 17.93
CA GLU A 48 4.78 -16.86 17.30
C GLU A 48 4.28 -18.28 17.61
N GLU A 49 3.84 -18.52 18.83
CA GLU A 49 3.20 -19.76 19.27
C GLU A 49 1.88 -19.99 18.52
N ALA A 50 1.00 -18.99 18.46
CA ALA A 50 -0.27 -19.09 17.73
C ALA A 50 -0.08 -19.39 16.23
N VAL A 51 0.96 -18.81 15.59
CA VAL A 51 1.33 -19.14 14.21
C VAL A 51 1.86 -20.59 14.10
N GLY A 52 2.64 -21.05 15.08
CA GLY A 52 3.11 -22.43 15.16
C GLY A 52 1.95 -23.43 15.24
N ASP A 53 1.03 -23.21 16.18
CA ASP A 53 -0.16 -24.03 16.40
C ASP A 53 -1.09 -24.06 15.19
N TYR A 54 -1.22 -22.91 14.50
CA TYR A 54 -1.97 -22.82 13.25
C TYR A 54 -1.37 -23.74 12.17
N LEU A 55 -0.05 -23.68 11.97
CA LEU A 55 0.64 -24.50 10.97
C LEU A 55 0.57 -25.99 11.30
N GLU A 56 0.76 -26.37 12.57
CA GLU A 56 0.63 -27.75 13.02
C GLU A 56 -0.80 -28.26 12.83
N THR A 57 -1.80 -27.45 13.18
CA THR A 57 -3.21 -27.79 12.99
C THR A 57 -3.54 -27.98 11.51
N CYS A 58 -3.04 -27.12 10.62
CA CYS A 58 -3.19 -27.29 9.18
C CYS A 58 -2.58 -28.61 8.70
N GLN A 59 -1.37 -28.94 9.16
CA GLN A 59 -0.69 -30.19 8.82
C GLN A 59 -1.50 -31.42 9.28
N ARG A 60 -2.00 -31.39 10.52
CA ARG A 60 -2.81 -32.48 11.10
C ARG A 60 -4.13 -32.68 10.36
N LEU A 61 -4.74 -31.60 9.87
CA LEU A 61 -5.98 -31.65 9.10
C LEU A 61 -5.76 -31.95 7.61
N GLY A 62 -4.50 -32.08 7.16
CA GLY A 62 -4.16 -32.26 5.75
C GLY A 62 -4.56 -31.05 4.88
N LYS A 63 -4.69 -29.87 5.49
CA LYS A 63 -5.01 -28.61 4.80
C LYS A 63 -3.72 -27.87 4.49
N GLU A 64 -3.65 -27.26 3.31
CA GLU A 64 -2.57 -26.32 3.04
C GLU A 64 -2.76 -25.06 3.90
N PRO A 65 -1.76 -24.68 4.73
CA PRO A 65 -1.85 -23.45 5.50
C PRO A 65 -1.95 -22.26 4.56
N ASN A 66 -2.91 -21.38 4.83
CA ASN A 66 -3.22 -20.30 3.90
C ASN A 66 -2.10 -19.25 3.97
N LYS A 67 -1.25 -19.20 2.94
CA LYS A 67 -0.29 -18.10 2.83
C LYS A 67 -1.05 -16.78 2.66
N PRO A 68 -0.73 -15.75 3.46
CA PRO A 68 -1.25 -14.41 3.27
C PRO A 68 -1.11 -13.95 1.82
N LEU A 69 -2.20 -13.42 1.25
CA LEU A 69 -2.18 -12.61 0.04
C LEU A 69 -1.53 -13.30 -1.18
N ARG A 70 -2.16 -14.35 -1.72
CA ARG A 70 -1.72 -15.08 -2.95
C ARG A 70 -1.74 -14.24 -4.25
N GLY A 71 -1.94 -12.92 -4.16
CA GLY A 71 -2.05 -12.01 -5.30
C GLY A 71 -3.38 -12.11 -6.07
N GLN A 72 -4.35 -12.89 -5.59
CA GLN A 72 -5.70 -12.92 -6.16
C GLN A 72 -6.61 -11.93 -5.42
N PHE A 73 -7.14 -10.96 -6.16
CA PHE A 73 -7.95 -9.87 -5.62
C PHE A 73 -9.22 -9.70 -6.47
N ASN A 74 -10.33 -10.24 -5.98
CA ASN A 74 -11.62 -10.16 -6.66
C ASN A 74 -12.41 -8.96 -6.12
N VAL A 75 -12.72 -7.99 -6.98
CA VAL A 75 -13.47 -6.79 -6.61
C VAL A 75 -14.70 -6.58 -7.48
N ARG A 76 -15.78 -6.13 -6.85
CA ARG A 76 -16.97 -5.68 -7.57
C ARG A 76 -16.86 -4.20 -7.86
N VAL A 77 -16.78 -3.84 -9.13
CA VAL A 77 -16.69 -2.45 -9.60
C VAL A 77 -17.94 -2.05 -10.36
N PRO A 78 -18.41 -0.78 -10.24
CA PRO A 78 -19.50 -0.27 -11.05
C PRO A 78 -19.20 -0.37 -12.55
N PRO A 79 -20.21 -0.63 -13.43
CA PRO A 79 -19.99 -0.79 -14.86
C PRO A 79 -19.27 0.40 -15.53
N ALA A 80 -19.54 1.63 -15.05
CA ALA A 80 -18.88 2.83 -15.55
C ALA A 80 -17.37 2.85 -15.29
N VAL A 81 -16.95 2.44 -14.08
CA VAL A 81 -15.53 2.36 -13.69
C VAL A 81 -14.84 1.24 -14.45
N HIS A 82 -15.48 0.08 -14.58
CA HIS A 82 -14.96 -1.03 -15.38
C HIS A 82 -14.72 -0.60 -16.83
N ARG A 83 -15.68 0.10 -17.45
CA ARG A 83 -15.54 0.61 -18.82
C ARG A 83 -14.38 1.61 -18.93
N ALA A 84 -14.26 2.55 -17.99
CA ALA A 84 -13.17 3.52 -18.00
C ALA A 84 -11.79 2.87 -17.84
N ALA A 85 -11.66 1.89 -16.93
CA ALA A 85 -10.43 1.14 -16.73
C ALA A 85 -10.07 0.29 -17.97
N TRP A 86 -11.06 -0.32 -18.62
CA TRP A 86 -10.85 -1.08 -19.85
C TRP A 86 -10.40 -0.20 -21.02
N LEU A 87 -11.05 0.96 -21.19
CA LEU A 87 -10.63 1.94 -22.21
C LEU A 87 -9.18 2.38 -21.97
N ARG A 88 -8.81 2.64 -20.72
CA ARG A 88 -7.44 2.99 -20.36
C ARG A 88 -6.44 1.88 -20.70
N ALA A 89 -6.79 0.63 -20.39
CA ALA A 89 -5.98 -0.53 -20.74
C ALA A 89 -5.74 -0.64 -22.26
N VAL A 90 -6.78 -0.42 -23.06
CA VAL A 90 -6.67 -0.42 -24.54
C VAL A 90 -5.80 0.73 -25.04
N THR A 91 -5.98 1.94 -24.53
CA THR A 91 -5.17 3.12 -24.93
C THR A 91 -3.69 2.92 -24.61
N ASP A 92 -3.40 2.36 -23.43
CA ASP A 92 -2.03 2.16 -22.94
C ASP A 92 -1.41 0.83 -23.44
N GLN A 93 -2.15 0.01 -24.19
CA GLN A 93 -1.76 -1.34 -24.64
C GLN A 93 -1.32 -2.29 -23.51
N VAL A 94 -1.98 -2.19 -22.36
CA VAL A 94 -1.72 -3.02 -21.19
C VAL A 94 -2.94 -3.86 -20.80
N SER A 95 -2.75 -4.80 -19.89
CA SER A 95 -3.88 -5.57 -19.34
C SER A 95 -4.70 -4.73 -18.35
N LEU A 96 -5.99 -5.07 -18.18
CA LEU A 96 -6.83 -4.45 -17.15
C LEU A 96 -6.21 -4.60 -15.75
N ASN A 97 -5.65 -5.77 -15.45
CA ASN A 97 -5.00 -6.04 -14.17
C ASN A 97 -3.83 -5.08 -13.93
N GLU A 98 -3.05 -4.77 -14.97
CA GLU A 98 -1.94 -3.83 -14.85
C GLU A 98 -2.41 -2.40 -14.57
N VAL A 99 -3.52 -1.96 -15.17
CA VAL A 99 -4.15 -0.66 -14.84
C VAL A 99 -4.58 -0.63 -13.37
N VAL A 100 -5.17 -1.71 -12.86
CA VAL A 100 -5.57 -1.82 -11.45
C VAL A 100 -4.36 -1.80 -10.53
N VAL A 101 -3.30 -2.55 -10.83
CA VAL A 101 -2.05 -2.55 -10.05
C VAL A 101 -1.43 -1.16 -10.03
N ARG A 102 -1.33 -0.47 -11.16
CA ARG A 102 -0.82 0.92 -11.22
C ARG A 102 -1.68 1.89 -10.40
N ALA A 103 -2.99 1.76 -10.45
CA ALA A 103 -3.89 2.59 -9.64
C ALA A 103 -3.71 2.33 -8.14
N MET A 104 -3.55 1.07 -7.74
CA MET A 104 -3.26 0.69 -6.36
C MET A 104 -1.88 1.21 -5.92
N ASP A 105 -0.86 1.07 -6.76
CA ASP A 105 0.49 1.56 -6.50
C ASP A 105 0.49 3.08 -6.29
N CYS A 106 -0.15 3.84 -7.18
CA CYS A 106 -0.31 5.29 -7.02
C CYS A 106 -1.06 5.68 -5.74
N TYR A 107 -2.07 4.90 -5.33
CA TYR A 107 -2.85 5.20 -4.12
C TYR A 107 -2.10 4.85 -2.83
N LEU A 108 -1.32 3.77 -2.82
CA LEU A 108 -0.61 3.29 -1.64
C LEU A 108 0.74 4.01 -1.44
N ASN A 109 1.46 4.26 -2.54
CA ASN A 109 2.83 4.78 -2.51
C ASN A 109 2.88 6.28 -2.77
N VAL A 110 1.98 7.06 -2.17
CA VAL A 110 1.92 8.53 -2.31
C VAL A 110 3.18 9.19 -1.74
N ARG A 111 4.24 9.19 -2.54
CA ARG A 111 5.32 10.17 -2.62
C ARG A 111 5.48 10.50 -4.09
N ALA A 112 4.59 11.36 -4.56
CA ALA A 112 4.55 11.77 -5.96
C ALA A 112 5.60 12.86 -6.21
N ASP A 113 6.83 12.45 -6.52
CA ASP A 113 7.73 13.32 -7.31
C ASP A 113 7.18 13.34 -8.74
N VAL A 114 6.31 14.30 -9.03
CA VAL A 114 5.75 14.49 -10.38
C VAL A 114 6.77 15.24 -11.24
N MET A 115 7.49 14.52 -12.10
CA MET A 115 8.37 15.14 -13.09
C MET A 115 7.56 15.51 -14.35
N VAL A 116 7.22 16.79 -14.50
CA VAL A 116 6.51 17.29 -15.69
C VAL A 116 7.55 17.76 -16.73
N ASN A 117 7.64 17.06 -17.86
CA ASN A 117 8.42 17.53 -19.00
C ASN A 117 7.55 18.41 -19.91
N VAL A 118 7.77 19.73 -19.86
CA VAL A 118 7.10 20.70 -20.74
C VAL A 118 8.00 20.98 -21.95
N LYS A 119 7.52 20.67 -23.15
CA LYS A 119 8.18 21.03 -24.40
C LYS A 119 7.52 22.29 -24.96
N VAL A 120 8.25 23.40 -25.00
CA VAL A 120 7.78 24.67 -25.57
C VAL A 120 8.46 24.86 -26.92
N THR A 121 7.67 24.96 -27.99
CA THR A 121 8.14 25.34 -29.33
C THR A 121 7.62 26.73 -29.64
N SER A 122 8.53 27.66 -29.95
CA SER A 122 8.24 29.05 -30.33
C SER A 122 9.13 29.45 -31.51
N GLU A 123 8.63 30.34 -32.36
CA GLU A 123 9.27 30.75 -33.62
C GLU A 123 10.15 32.02 -33.47
N ASP A 124 10.14 32.67 -32.30
CA ASP A 124 10.99 33.83 -32.00
C ASP A 124 12.36 33.41 -31.43
N SER A 125 13.44 33.99 -31.97
CA SER A 125 14.84 33.64 -31.64
C SER A 125 15.42 34.35 -30.42
N SER A 126 14.65 35.22 -29.75
CA SER A 126 15.04 35.82 -28.47
C SER A 126 14.06 35.44 -27.36
N LEU A 127 14.28 34.28 -26.73
CA LEU A 127 13.47 33.83 -25.60
C LEU A 127 14.31 33.82 -24.33
N ASP A 128 13.96 34.70 -23.39
CA ASP A 128 14.43 34.62 -22.00
C ASP A 128 13.63 33.55 -21.25
N LEU A 129 14.18 32.34 -21.19
CA LEU A 129 13.62 31.26 -20.37
C LEU A 129 13.90 31.52 -18.89
N ARG A 130 12.83 31.59 -18.09
CA ARG A 130 12.93 31.67 -16.62
C ARG A 130 12.45 30.37 -16.00
N THR A 131 13.30 29.74 -15.21
CA THR A 131 12.91 28.58 -14.39
C THR A 131 12.25 29.08 -13.11
N VAL A 132 11.05 28.59 -12.82
CA VAL A 132 10.36 28.87 -11.55
C VAL A 132 10.16 27.56 -10.81
N LEU A 133 10.64 27.50 -9.56
CA LEU A 133 10.30 26.44 -8.63
C LEU A 133 9.06 26.88 -7.85
N ALA A 134 7.92 26.25 -8.13
CA ALA A 134 6.70 26.43 -7.36
C ALA A 134 6.46 25.19 -6.50
N SER A 135 6.46 25.37 -5.19
CA SER A 135 6.05 24.36 -4.20
C SER A 135 4.69 24.77 -3.63
N THR A 136 3.81 23.80 -3.39
CA THR A 136 2.50 24.03 -2.77
C THR A 136 2.59 24.42 -1.29
N ALA A 137 3.80 24.49 -0.71
CA ALA A 137 4.03 24.75 0.71
C ALA A 137 4.56 26.17 1.04
N GLY A 138 4.65 27.11 0.09
CA GLY A 138 5.16 28.47 0.38
C GLY A 138 4.76 29.54 -0.62
N VAL A 139 4.76 30.81 -0.17
CA VAL A 139 4.49 32.01 -0.99
C VAL A 139 5.59 32.13 -2.05
N ALA A 140 5.20 32.34 -3.31
CA ALA A 140 6.12 32.45 -4.44
C ALA A 140 7.09 33.63 -4.26
N GLU A 141 8.36 33.33 -4.01
CA GLU A 141 9.44 34.32 -3.98
C GLU A 141 10.05 34.50 -5.38
N TRP A 142 10.14 35.77 -5.79
CA TRP A 142 10.68 36.17 -7.09
C TRP A 142 12.14 36.59 -6.91
N SER A 143 13.08 35.78 -7.39
CA SER A 143 14.48 36.19 -7.53
C SER A 143 14.85 36.34 -9.00
N SER A 144 15.20 37.56 -9.43
CA SER A 144 15.77 37.81 -10.75
C SER A 144 17.29 37.73 -10.69
N GLN A 145 17.90 36.78 -11.38
CA GLN A 145 19.30 36.88 -11.78
C GLN A 145 19.36 37.29 -13.25
N ARG A 146 20.06 38.40 -13.53
CA ARG A 146 20.47 38.73 -14.90
C ARG A 146 21.70 37.90 -15.22
N VAL A 147 21.65 37.16 -16.32
CA VAL A 147 22.84 36.58 -16.92
C VAL A 147 23.47 37.67 -17.79
N ASN A 148 24.75 37.97 -17.53
CA ASN A 148 25.58 38.81 -18.40
C ASN A 148 26.15 37.98 -19.54
#